data_AF-A0A8J5KIR3-F1
#
_entry.id   AF-A0A8J5KIR3-F1
#
_cell.length_a   1.000
_cell.length_b   1.000
_cell.length_c   1.000
_cell.angle_alpha   90.00
_cell.angle_beta   90.00
_cell.angle_gamma   90.00
#
_symmetry.space_group_name_H-M   'P 1'
#
loop_
_entity.id
_entity.type
_entity.pdbx_description
1 polymer ?
#
loop_
_entity_poly.entity_id
_entity_poly.type
_entity_poly.pdbx_seq_one_letter_code
_entity_poly.pdbx_strand_id
1 'polypeptide(L)'
;MRAASLDVLCDFVIKAWDKVRETEIKSFKKCGISNAMDGTEDYLLWDTDDAADAPDLDWDPYDDNVNNETQDVYDELFASDDSSEFDGL
;
A
#
# COMPACT_ATOMS: atom_id res chain seq x y z
N MET A 1 30.49 24.61 -31.38
CA MET A 1 29.13 24.05 -31.55
C MET A 1 28.14 25.19 -31.40
N ARG A 2 27.16 25.32 -32.30
CA ARG A 2 26.10 26.33 -32.19
C ARG A 2 24.94 25.70 -31.44
N ALA A 3 24.38 26.41 -30.46
CA ALA A 3 23.23 25.92 -29.70
C ALA A 3 22.02 25.75 -30.63
N ALA A 4 21.27 24.65 -30.43
CA ALA A 4 19.99 24.45 -31.11
C ALA A 4 18.98 25.52 -30.69
N SER A 5 18.01 25.83 -31.54
CA SER A 5 16.94 26.76 -31.19
C SER A 5 16.04 26.19 -30.10
N LEU A 6 15.34 27.08 -29.39
CA LEU A 6 14.39 26.69 -28.34
C LEU A 6 13.35 25.69 -28.86
N ASP A 7 12.79 25.94 -30.04
CA ASP A 7 11.78 25.08 -30.64
C ASP A 7 12.28 23.65 -30.84
N VAL A 8 13.52 23.49 -31.29
CA VAL A 8 14.14 22.16 -31.51
C VAL A 8 14.35 21.44 -30.18
N LEU A 9 14.73 22.15 -29.13
CA LEU A 9 14.89 21.57 -27.79
C LEU A 9 13.54 21.17 -27.19
N CYS A 10 12.51 22.01 -27.32
CA CYS A 10 11.15 21.70 -26.86
C CYS A 10 10.60 20.46 -27.58
N ASP A 11 10.73 20.40 -28.90
CA ASP A 11 10.32 19.25 -29.70
C ASP A 11 11.05 17.96 -29.29
N PHE A 12 12.35 18.07 -29.00
CA PHE A 12 13.15 16.95 -28.53
C PHE A 12 12.64 16.43 -27.18
N VAL A 13 12.39 17.32 -26.22
CA VAL A 13 11.88 16.96 -24.90
C VAL A 13 10.51 16.29 -25.01
N ILE A 14 9.59 16.85 -25.81
CA ILE A 14 8.25 16.27 -26.01
C ILE A 14 8.36 14.87 -26.59
N LYS A 15 9.16 14.69 -27.65
CA LYS A 15 9.35 13.37 -28.31
C LYS A 15 10.06 12.37 -27.41
N ALA A 16 10.98 12.82 -26.55
CA ALA A 16 11.66 11.97 -25.60
C ALA A 16 10.67 11.49 -24.51
N TRP A 17 9.87 12.41 -23.97
CA TRP A 17 8.85 12.08 -22.96
C TRP A 17 7.78 11.14 -23.50
N ASP A 18 7.33 11.33 -24.75
CA ASP A 18 6.33 10.48 -25.40
C ASP A 18 6.73 8.99 -25.42
N LYS A 19 8.03 8.73 -25.54
CA LYS A 19 8.61 7.37 -25.54
C LYS A 19 8.72 6.75 -24.15
N VAL A 20 8.76 7.56 -23.09
CA VAL A 20 8.97 7.11 -21.71
C VAL A 20 7.64 6.87 -20.98
N ARG A 21 6.51 7.39 -21.48
CA ARG A 21 5.19 7.29 -20.84
C ARG A 21 4.81 5.87 -20.40
N GLU A 22 5.09 4.85 -21.22
CA GLU A 22 4.75 3.47 -20.84
C GLU A 22 5.61 2.97 -19.68
N THR A 23 6.91 3.29 -19.69
CA THR A 23 7.83 2.94 -18.61
C THR A 23 7.48 3.68 -17.34
N GLU A 24 7.19 4.97 -17.45
CA GLU A 24 6.71 5.83 -16.36
C GLU A 24 5.50 5.21 -15.65
N ILE A 25 4.43 4.91 -16.39
CA ILE A 25 3.20 4.30 -15.86
C ILE A 25 3.51 2.97 -15.15
N LYS A 26 4.34 2.10 -15.77
CA LYS A 26 4.73 0.82 -15.16
C LYS A 26 5.52 1.01 -13.86
N SER A 27 6.42 1.99 -13.81
CA SER A 27 7.19 2.29 -12.60
C SER A 27 6.33 2.88 -11.47
N PHE A 28 5.40 3.79 -11.78
CA PHE A 28 4.45 4.32 -10.80
C PHE A 28 3.61 3.19 -10.19
N LYS A 29 3.06 2.31 -11.03
CA LYS A 29 2.33 1.11 -10.57
C LYS A 29 3.20 0.19 -9.73
N LYS A 30 4.45 -0.10 -10.12
CA LYS A 30 5.34 -0.95 -9.31
C LYS A 30 5.64 -0.37 -7.92
N CYS A 31 5.67 0.96 -7.79
CA CYS A 31 5.93 1.65 -6.54
C CYS A 31 4.65 1.92 -5.71
N GLY A 32 3.49 1.42 -6.14
CA GLY A 32 2.24 1.67 -5.42
C GLY A 32 1.70 3.08 -5.55
N ILE A 33 2.13 3.83 -6.56
CA ILE A 33 1.71 5.21 -6.80
C ILE A 33 0.70 5.19 -7.94
N SER A 34 -0.58 5.45 -7.63
CA SER A 34 -1.63 5.61 -8.64
C SER A 34 -1.39 6.86 -9.48
N ASN A 35 -1.63 6.74 -10.78
CA ASN A 35 -1.47 7.84 -11.72
C ASN A 35 -2.73 8.71 -11.79
N ALA A 36 -3.87 8.19 -11.34
CA ALA A 36 -5.13 8.90 -11.31
C ALA A 36 -5.37 9.55 -9.94
N MET A 37 -5.48 10.88 -9.91
CA MET A 37 -5.87 11.63 -8.69
C MET A 37 -7.32 11.33 -8.23
N ASP A 38 -8.07 10.53 -8.98
CA ASP A 38 -9.44 10.12 -8.64
C ASP A 38 -9.48 8.87 -7.75
N GLY A 39 -8.34 8.27 -7.43
CA GLY A 39 -8.24 7.09 -6.56
C GLY A 39 -8.84 5.83 -7.19
N THR A 40 -9.03 5.78 -8.51
CA THR A 40 -9.61 4.61 -9.20
C THR A 40 -8.60 3.50 -9.49
N GLU A 41 -7.30 3.80 -9.48
CA GLU A 41 -6.24 2.84 -9.79
C GLU A 41 -5.57 2.20 -8.55
N ASP A 42 -5.91 2.64 -7.32
CA ASP A 42 -5.26 2.17 -6.08
C ASP A 42 -5.57 0.70 -5.73
N TYR A 43 -6.70 0.17 -6.22
CA TYR A 43 -7.18 -1.17 -5.88
C TYR A 43 -6.46 -2.30 -6.64
N LEU A 44 -5.66 -1.98 -7.67
CA LEU A 44 -5.02 -2.98 -8.55
C LEU A 44 -3.61 -3.39 -8.12
N LEU A 45 -3.08 -2.81 -7.04
CA LEU A 45 -1.68 -2.96 -6.62
C LEU A 45 -1.36 -4.27 -5.90
N TRP A 46 -2.38 -5.01 -5.49
CA TRP A 46 -2.24 -6.23 -4.68
C TRP A 46 -2.45 -7.52 -5.48
N ASP A 47 -2.85 -7.41 -6.76
CA ASP A 47 -3.26 -8.53 -7.61
C ASP A 47 -2.22 -8.86 -8.69
N THR A 48 -0.95 -8.46 -8.49
CA THR A 48 0.14 -8.94 -9.34
C THR A 48 0.44 -10.41 -9.02
N ASP A 49 0.36 -11.25 -10.06
CA ASP A 49 0.62 -12.70 -10.17
C ASP A 49 1.93 -13.25 -9.55
N ASP A 50 2.63 -12.50 -8.70
CA ASP A 50 3.70 -12.99 -7.82
C ASP A 50 3.12 -13.69 -6.56
N ALA A 51 1.84 -14.07 -6.57
CA ALA A 51 1.18 -14.88 -5.56
C ALA A 51 1.60 -16.37 -5.56
N ALA A 52 2.78 -16.69 -6.09
CA ALA A 52 3.33 -18.04 -6.05
C ALA A 52 4.07 -18.36 -4.74
N ASP A 53 4.21 -17.39 -3.84
CA ASP A 53 4.87 -17.58 -2.54
C ASP A 53 4.22 -16.70 -1.45
N ALA A 54 2.89 -16.60 -1.46
CA ALA A 54 2.19 -16.12 -0.27
C ALA A 54 2.45 -17.15 0.84
N PRO A 55 3.07 -16.77 1.99
CA PRO A 55 3.04 -17.65 3.14
C PRO A 55 1.58 -17.90 3.46
N ASP A 56 1.23 -19.15 3.72
CA ASP A 56 -0.09 -19.55 4.18
C ASP A 56 -0.51 -18.64 5.33
N LEU A 57 -1.35 -17.63 5.04
CA LEU A 57 -1.81 -16.65 6.03
C LEU A 57 -2.76 -17.28 7.05
N ASP A 58 -3.10 -18.56 6.86
CA ASP A 58 -3.85 -19.40 7.80
C ASP A 58 -2.94 -20.04 8.87
N TRP A 59 -1.62 -19.95 8.72
CA TRP A 59 -0.69 -20.35 9.78
C TRP A 59 -0.39 -19.15 10.70
N ASP A 60 -1.22 -18.94 11.72
CA ASP A 60 -0.85 -18.12 12.86
C ASP A 60 -0.19 -19.01 13.93
N PRO A 61 1.15 -18.94 14.14
CA PRO A 61 1.83 -19.75 15.14
C PRO A 61 1.43 -19.39 16.58
N TYR A 62 0.61 -18.35 16.79
CA TYR A 62 0.09 -17.94 18.09
C TYR A 62 -1.39 -18.32 18.29
N ASP A 63 -2.12 -18.84 17.29
CA ASP A 63 -3.54 -19.23 17.43
C ASP A 63 -3.74 -20.42 18.41
N ASP A 64 -2.81 -21.38 18.37
CA ASP A 64 -2.78 -22.50 19.32
C ASP A 64 -2.61 -22.04 20.79
N ASN A 65 -2.12 -20.82 21.01
CA ASN A 65 -1.85 -20.28 22.34
C ASN A 65 -3.04 -19.50 22.92
N VAL A 66 -4.03 -19.13 22.11
CA VAL A 66 -5.24 -18.40 22.55
C VAL A 66 -6.31 -19.36 23.07
N ASN A 67 -6.38 -20.58 22.53
CA ASN A 67 -7.41 -21.57 22.88
C ASN A 67 -7.13 -22.38 24.17
N ASN A 68 -5.98 -22.20 24.82
CA ASN A 68 -5.62 -22.89 26.06
C ASN A 68 -5.75 -22.03 27.33
N GLU A 69 -6.14 -20.76 27.19
CA GLU A 69 -6.33 -19.87 28.33
C GLU A 69 -7.69 -20.15 28.99
N THR A 70 -7.72 -20.16 30.33
CA THR A 70 -8.93 -20.43 31.10
C THR A 70 -9.78 -19.16 31.24
N GLN A 71 -11.10 -19.31 31.42
CA GLN A 71 -12.05 -18.19 31.47
C GLN A 71 -11.69 -17.11 32.50
N ASP A 72 -11.07 -17.50 33.61
CA ASP A 72 -10.56 -16.61 34.66
C ASP A 72 -9.43 -15.67 34.18
N VAL A 73 -8.59 -16.10 33.24
CA VAL A 73 -7.55 -15.25 32.63
C VAL A 73 -8.18 -14.17 31.76
N TYR A 74 -9.21 -14.53 30.99
CA TYR A 74 -9.98 -13.58 30.21
C TYR A 74 -10.76 -12.60 31.10
N ASP A 75 -11.40 -13.12 32.15
CA ASP A 75 -12.15 -12.31 33.09
C ASP A 75 -11.23 -11.30 33.81
N GLU A 76 -10.01 -11.68 34.20
CA GLU A 76 -9.04 -10.73 34.79
C GLU A 76 -8.54 -9.68 33.80
N LEU A 77 -8.32 -10.06 32.54
CA LEU A 77 -7.89 -9.13 31.48
C LEU A 77 -8.96 -8.06 31.20
N PHE A 78 -10.22 -8.46 31.11
CA PHE A 78 -11.35 -7.57 30.84
C PHE A 78 -12.01 -6.99 32.11
N ALA A 79 -11.60 -7.43 33.30
CA ALA A 79 -12.06 -6.85 34.57
C ALA A 79 -11.56 -5.41 34.79
N SER A 80 -10.59 -4.95 34.00
CA SER A 80 -10.02 -3.61 34.13
C SER A 80 -10.63 -2.55 33.20
N ASP A 81 -11.59 -2.90 32.34
CA ASP A 81 -12.43 -1.91 31.65
C ASP A 81 -13.56 -1.45 32.59
N ASP A 82 -13.17 -0.88 33.73
CA ASP A 82 -14.05 -0.02 34.51
C ASP A 82 -14.25 1.22 33.64
N SER A 83 -15.43 1.34 33.04
CA SER A 83 -15.84 2.48 32.24
C SER A 83 -15.75 3.74 33.10
N SER A 84 -14.57 4.36 33.12
CA SER A 84 -14.41 5.71 33.65
C SER A 84 -15.19 6.60 32.71
N GLU A 85 -16.43 6.89 33.12
CA GLU A 85 -17.32 7.87 32.53
C GLU A 85 -16.51 9.15 32.33
N PHE A 86 -16.28 9.51 31.06
CA PHE A 86 -15.56 10.72 30.68
C PHE A 86 -16.39 11.93 31.17
N ASP A 87 -16.08 12.41 32.36
CA ASP A 87 -16.61 13.66 32.90
C ASP A 87 -16.01 14.82 32.08
N GLY A 88 -16.67 15.13 30.97
CA GLY A 88 -16.33 16.24 30.11
C GLY A 88 -16.51 17.57 30.86
N LEU A 89 -15.40 18.11 31.37
CA LEU A 89 -15.25 19.49 31.80
C LEU A 89 -13.96 20.11 31.25
#